data_AF-A0A2A2PYG4-F1
#
_entry.id   AF-A0A2A2PYG4-F1
#
_cell.length_a   1.000
_cell.length_b   1.000
_cell.length_c   1.000
_cell.angle_alpha   90.00
_cell.angle_beta   90.00
_cell.angle_gamma   90.00
#
_symmetry.space_group_name_H-M   'P 1'
#
loop_
_entity.id
_entity.type
_entity.pdbx_description
1 polymer ?
#
loop_
_entity_poly.entity_id
_entity_poly.type
_entity_poly.pdbx_seq_one_letter_code
_entity_poly.pdbx_strand_id
1 'polypeptide(L)' 'MTRILTLRLDPVLLERAEARAARLGVDRAKYVRSLIEEDLASGENQSGPGFASCDLAGMYEGGGKAATNPETRARMRRKG' A
#
# COMPACT_ATOMS: atom_id res chain seq x y z
N MET A 1 -25.87 -4.64 -17.68
CA MET A 1 -24.92 -4.99 -18.77
C MET A 1 -23.67 -5.55 -18.14
N THR A 2 -23.31 -6.80 -18.41
CA THR A 2 -22.10 -7.43 -17.86
C THR A 2 -20.91 -7.09 -18.74
N ARG A 3 -19.86 -6.49 -18.19
CA ARG A 3 -18.59 -6.26 -18.88
C ARG A 3 -17.62 -7.37 -18.49
N ILE A 4 -16.97 -8.00 -19.48
CA ILE A 4 -16.07 -9.14 -19.27
C ILE A 4 -14.63 -8.63 -19.29
N LEU A 5 -13.83 -9.08 -18.31
CA LEU A 5 -12.39 -8.85 -18.24
C LEU A 5 -11.64 -10.14 -18.58
N THR A 6 -10.82 -10.11 -19.63
CA THR A 6 -9.95 -11.23 -20.04
C THR A 6 -8.50 -10.80 -19.92
N LEU A 7 -7.68 -11.59 -19.21
CA LEU A 7 -6.28 -11.28 -18.94
C LEU A 7 -5.39 -12.45 -19.36
N ARG A 8 -4.17 -12.14 -19.83
CA ARG A 8 -3.09 -13.13 -19.99
C ARG A 8 -2.21 -13.03 -18.75
N LEU A 9 -2.01 -14.15 -18.07
CA LEU A 9 -1.18 -14.24 -16.87
C LEU A 9 -0.06 -15.24 -17.13
N ASP A 10 1.07 -14.99 -16.46
CA ASP A 10 2.12 -15.99 -16.36
C ASP A 10 1.57 -17.25 -15.66
N PRO A 11 1.88 -18.46 -16.14
CA PRO A 11 1.35 -19.70 -15.56
C PRO A 11 1.69 -19.87 -14.08
N VAL A 12 2.90 -19.48 -13.65
CA VAL A 12 3.33 -19.60 -12.25
C VAL A 12 2.54 -18.63 -11.37
N LEU A 13 2.28 -17.43 -11.87
CA LEU A 13 1.42 -16.47 -11.16
C LEU A 13 -0.01 -17.00 -11.01
N LEU A 14 -0.56 -17.61 -12.06
CA LEU A 14 -1.90 -18.19 -12.06
C LEU A 14 -2.01 -19.32 -11.03
N GLU A 15 -1.05 -20.26 -11.01
CA GLU A 15 -1.03 -21.36 -10.04
C GLU A 15 -1.00 -20.84 -8.59
N ARG A 16 -0.18 -19.81 -8.32
CA ARG A 16 -0.11 -19.21 -6.98
C ARG A 16 -1.42 -18.55 -6.59
N ALA A 17 -2.09 -17.88 -7.52
CA ALA A 17 -3.39 -17.26 -7.30
C ALA A 17 -4.46 -18.33 -7.00
N GLU A 18 -4.47 -19.44 -7.75
CA GLU A 18 -5.39 -20.55 -7.54
C GLU A 18 -5.17 -21.25 -6.20
N ALA A 19 -3.91 -21.53 -5.84
CA ALA A 19 -3.57 -22.11 -4.55
C ALA A 19 -4.03 -21.19 -3.40
N ARG A 20 -3.91 -19.87 -3.57
CA ARG A 20 -4.37 -18.91 -2.57
C ARG A 20 -5.90 -18.84 -2.50
N ALA A 21 -6.58 -18.85 -3.64
CA ALA A 21 -8.05 -18.91 -3.70
C ALA A 21 -8.58 -20.18 -3.00
N ALA A 22 -7.96 -21.34 -3.25
CA ALA A 22 -8.30 -22.60 -2.61
C ALA A 22 -8.14 -22.56 -1.09
N ARG A 23 -7.04 -21.97 -0.58
CA ARG A 23 -6.83 -21.78 0.87
C ARG A 23 -7.88 -20.88 1.52
N LEU A 24 -8.42 -19.93 0.76
CA LEU A 24 -9.48 -19.02 1.20
C LEU A 24 -10.89 -19.61 0.99
N GLY A 25 -11.00 -20.80 0.38
CA GLY A 25 -12.28 -21.43 0.09
C GLY A 25 -13.10 -20.71 -0.98
N VAL A 26 -12.46 -19.90 -1.84
CA VAL A 26 -13.11 -19.14 -2.91
C VAL A 26 -12.63 -19.58 -4.28
N ASP A 27 -13.45 -19.34 -5.30
CA ASP A 27 -13.03 -19.54 -6.68
C ASP A 27 -12.05 -18.45 -7.14
N ARG A 28 -11.30 -18.75 -8.20
CA ARG A 28 -10.29 -17.87 -8.78
C ARG A 28 -10.86 -16.50 -9.19
N ALA A 29 -12.07 -16.46 -9.76
CA ALA A 29 -12.64 -15.21 -10.25
C ALA A 29 -13.02 -14.30 -9.08
N LYS A 30 -13.60 -14.87 -8.01
CA LYS A 30 -13.84 -14.15 -6.75
C LYS A 30 -12.55 -13.65 -6.13
N TYR A 31 -11.51 -14.47 -6.09
CA TYR A 31 -10.22 -14.05 -5.56
C TYR A 31 -9.65 -12.83 -6.30
N VAL A 32 -9.59 -12.88 -7.64
CA VAL A 32 -9.10 -11.75 -8.44
C VAL A 32 -9.98 -10.52 -8.29
N ARG A 33 -11.30 -10.70 -8.23
CA ARG A 33 -12.24 -9.61 -8.00
C ARG A 33 -11.99 -8.92 -6.65
N SER A 34 -11.84 -9.70 -5.58
CA SER A 34 -11.58 -9.16 -4.24
C SER A 34 -10.28 -8.38 -4.18
N LEU A 35 -9.22 -8.81 -4.89
CA LEU A 35 -7.98 -8.03 -4.97
C LEU A 35 -8.20 -6.64 -5.59
N ILE A 36 -9.02 -6.54 -6.65
CA ILE A 36 -9.35 -5.26 -7.29
C ILE A 36 -10.20 -4.42 -6.34
N GLU A 37 -11.19 -5.02 -5.68
CA GLU A 37 -12.04 -4.31 -4.72
C GLU A 37 -11.24 -3.79 -3.51
N GLU A 38 -10.33 -4.60 -2.97
CA GLU A 38 -9.44 -4.24 -1.86
C GLU A 38 -8.46 -3.14 -2.25
N ASP A 39 -7.86 -3.22 -3.44
CA ASP A 39 -6.96 -2.18 -3.96
C ASP A 39 -7.68 -0.83 -4.11
N LEU A 40 -8.87 -0.85 -4.73
CA LEU A 40 -9.69 0.35 -4.89
C LEU A 40 -10.20 0.90 -3.55
N ALA A 41 -10.56 0.03 -2.60
CA ALA A 41 -10.94 0.45 -1.25
C ALA A 41 -9.74 1.02 -0.46
N SER A 42 -8.54 0.54 -0.74
CA SER A 42 -7.30 1.05 -0.16
C SER A 42 -6.82 2.35 -0.81
N GLY A 43 -7.42 2.74 -1.94
CA GLY A 43 -7.05 3.84 -2.84
C GLY A 43 -7.13 5.26 -2.27
N GLU A 44 -7.48 5.45 -1.00
CA GLU A 44 -7.42 6.77 -0.33
C GLU A 44 -6.54 6.79 0.94
N ASN A 45 -6.03 5.65 1.40
CA ASN A 45 -5.30 5.55 2.67
C ASN A 45 -3.78 5.32 2.54
N GLN A 46 -3.22 5.39 1.33
CA GLN A 46 -1.76 5.50 1.17
C GLN A 46 -1.28 6.94 1.42
N SER A 47 -1.69 7.53 2.54
CA SER A 47 -0.85 8.50 3.22
C SER A 47 0.42 7.73 3.60
N GLY A 48 1.54 8.08 2.96
CA GLY A 48 2.79 7.31 2.99
C GLY A 48 3.26 6.89 4.39
N PRO A 49 4.25 5.98 4.49
CA PRO A 49 4.62 5.32 5.73
C PRO A 49 4.76 6.36 6.85
N GLY A 50 3.88 6.23 7.84
CA GLY A 50 3.92 6.99 9.09
C GLY A 50 5.33 6.92 9.67
N PHE A 51 5.69 7.95 10.42
CA PHE A 51 7.02 8.11 11.02
C PHE A 51 7.51 6.79 11.63
N ALA A 52 8.53 6.15 11.04
CA ALA A 52 9.01 4.81 11.43
C ALA A 52 9.71 4.78 12.81
N SER A 53 9.63 5.86 13.57
CA SER A 53 10.32 6.03 14.85
C SER A 53 9.50 6.95 15.76
N CYS A 54 8.24 6.60 16.02
CA CYS A 54 7.37 7.38 16.92
C CYS A 54 8.07 7.73 18.24
N ASP A 55 9.00 6.88 18.67
CA ASP A 55 9.92 6.97 19.79
C ASP A 55 10.94 8.13 19.72
N LEU A 56 11.20 8.69 18.53
CA LEU A 56 12.07 9.86 18.34
C LEU A 56 11.29 11.17 18.18
N ALA A 57 9.95 11.13 18.18
CA ALA A 57 9.13 12.33 18.11
C ALA A 57 9.35 13.19 19.35
N GLY A 58 9.86 14.41 19.17
CA GLY A 58 10.18 15.34 20.26
C GLY A 58 11.61 15.22 20.82
N MET A 59 12.40 14.23 20.41
CA MET A 59 13.79 14.08 20.86
C MET A 59 14.81 14.95 20.10
N TYR A 60 14.40 15.55 18.98
CA TYR A 60 15.26 16.45 18.19
C TYR A 60 14.67 17.86 18.14
N GLU A 61 15.24 18.78 18.92
CA GLU A 61 14.93 20.21 18.87
C GLU A 61 15.71 20.86 17.73
N GLY A 62 15.20 20.72 16.52
CA GLY A 62 15.72 21.41 15.34
C GLY A 62 15.27 22.87 15.26
N GLY A 63 15.53 23.70 16.27
CA GLY A 63 15.19 25.14 16.28
C GLY A 63 13.80 25.45 16.84
N GLY A 64 13.48 24.92 18.03
CA GLY A 64 12.34 25.36 18.84
C GLY A 64 10.96 24.76 18.50
N LYS A 65 10.89 23.72 17.65
CA LYS A 65 9.68 22.91 17.43
C LYS A 65 10.06 21.43 17.27
N ALA A 66 9.17 20.54 17.70
CA ALA A 66 9.34 19.10 17.55
C ALA A 66 9.47 18.74 16.06
N ALA A 67 10.61 18.19 15.66
CA ALA A 67 10.87 17.86 14.27
C ALA A 67 9.90 16.76 13.80
N THR A 68 8.99 17.13 12.90
CA THR A 68 8.16 16.16 12.18
C THR A 68 8.82 15.79 10.85
N ASN A 69 8.53 14.60 10.32
CA ASN A 69 9.05 14.15 9.01
C ASN A 69 8.74 15.12 7.86
N PRO A 70 7.52 15.69 7.76
CA PRO A 70 7.23 16.69 6.73
C PRO A 70 8.15 17.90 6.79
N GLU A 71 8.40 18.46 7.98
CA GLU A 71 9.28 19.61 8.17
C GLU A 71 10.73 19.28 7.84
N THR A 72 11.21 18.11 8.28
CA THR A 72 12.59 17.66 8.04
C THR A 72 12.85 17.48 6.54
N ARG A 73 11.92 16.84 5.82
CA ARG A 73 12.02 16.68 4.35
C ARG A 73 11.94 18.01 3.62
N ALA A 74 11.07 18.92 4.05
CA ALA A 74 10.98 20.26 3.48
C ALA A 74 12.24 21.10 3.71
N ARG A 75 12.96 20.86 4.83
CA ARG A 75 14.23 21.53 5.13
C ARG A 75 15.39 20.96 4.31
N MET A 76 15.47 19.63 4.17
CA MET A 76 16.44 18.96 3.29
C MET A 76 16.29 19.40 1.82
N ARG A 77 15.04 19.47 1.33
CA ARG A 77 14.73 19.93 -0.04
C ARG A 77 15.09 21.39 -0.33
N ARG A 78 15.20 22.24 0.71
CA ARG A 78 15.63 23.65 0.58
C ARG A 78 17.14 23.82 0.65
N LYS A 79 17.88 22.78 1.01
CA LYS A 79 19.34 22.81 1.23
C LYS A 79 20.14 22.15 0.10
N GLY A 80 19.48 21.49 -0.85
CA GLY A 80 20.03 21.05 -2.13
C GLY A 80 19.49 21.93 -3.24
#